data_AF-A0A7W0XUL1-F1
#
_entry.id   AF-A0A7W0XUL1-F1
#
_cell.length_a   1.000
_cell.length_b   1.000
_cell.length_c   1.000
_cell.angle_alpha   90.00
_cell.angle_beta   90.00
_cell.angle_gamma   90.00
#
_symmetry.space_group_name_H-M   'P 1'
#
loop_
_entity.id
_entity.type
_entity.pdbx_description
1 polymer ?
#
loop_
_entity_poly.entity_id
_entity_poly.type
_entity_poly.pdbx_seq_one_letter_code
_entity_poly.pdbx_strand_id
1 'polypeptide(L)' 'MSDSGESVLPRFSTATRAWFTGAFDAATPAQLGAWAAIAGGDHALVVAPTGSGKTLAAFLWSLDTLAAAP' A
#
# COMPACT_ATOMS: atom_id res chain seq x y z
N MET A 1 13.51 8.35 14.60
CA MET A 1 13.46 7.49 13.39
C MET A 1 12.08 7.73 12.79
N SER A 2 11.97 8.75 11.93
CA SER A 2 10.67 9.26 11.47
C SER A 2 9.93 8.21 10.67
N ASP A 3 8.62 8.15 10.88
CA ASP A 3 7.68 7.25 10.25
C ASP A 3 7.56 7.56 8.74
N SER A 4 8.42 6.94 7.94
CA SER A 4 8.39 7.08 6.47
C SER A 4 7.22 6.30 5.84
N GLY A 5 6.48 5.50 6.62
CA GLY A 5 5.40 4.66 6.13
C GLY A 5 4.12 5.44 5.84
N GLU A 6 3.73 6.37 6.72
CA GLU A 6 2.51 7.17 6.55
C GLU A 6 2.51 8.00 5.23
N SER A 7 3.70 8.32 4.71
CA SER A 7 3.91 9.12 3.49
C SER A 7 3.43 8.47 2.18
N VAL A 8 3.14 7.17 2.16
CA VAL A 8 2.76 6.48 0.92
C VAL A 8 1.26 6.47 0.65
N LEU A 9 0.42 6.52 1.70
CA LEU A 9 -1.04 6.50 1.52
C LEU A 9 -1.54 7.61 0.59
N PRO A 10 -1.03 8.86 0.66
CA PRO A 10 -1.39 9.92 -0.28
C PRO A 10 -1.10 9.65 -1.77
N ARG A 11 -0.30 8.63 -2.11
CA ARG A 11 -0.01 8.26 -3.50
C ARG A 11 -1.11 7.41 -4.15
N PHE A 12 -1.98 6.79 -3.36
CA PHE A 12 -3.17 6.12 -3.87
C PHE A 12 -4.23 7.14 -4.29
N SER A 13 -5.11 6.74 -5.22
CA SER A 13 -6.27 7.55 -5.58
C SER A 13 -7.17 7.85 -4.36
N THR A 14 -7.96 8.93 -4.45
CA THR A 14 -8.88 9.31 -3.36
C THR A 14 -9.87 8.19 -3.00
N ALA A 15 -10.36 7.45 -3.99
CA ALA A 15 -11.30 6.34 -3.74
C ALA A 15 -10.65 5.21 -2.95
N THR A 16 -9.44 4.78 -3.36
CA THR A 16 -8.70 3.73 -2.68
C THR A 16 -8.30 4.13 -1.26
N ARG A 17 -7.87 5.39 -1.05
CA ARG A 17 -7.57 5.91 0.30
C ARG A 17 -8.79 5.86 1.21
N ALA A 18 -9.93 6.39 0.73
CA ALA A 18 -11.16 6.43 1.51
C ALA A 18 -11.64 5.02 1.90
N TRP A 19 -11.58 4.08 0.94
CA TRP A 19 -11.87 2.68 1.21
C TRP A 19 -10.93 2.09 2.26
N PHE A 20 -9.61 2.29 2.11
CA PHE A 20 -8.61 1.72 3.01
C PHE A 20 -8.80 2.22 4.45
N THR A 21 -8.94 3.54 4.64
CA THR A 21 -9.14 4.15 5.96
C THR A 21 -10.48 3.81 6.59
N GLY A 22 -11.48 3.41 5.80
CA GLY A 22 -12.77 2.91 6.30
C GLY A 22 -12.74 1.43 6.67
N ALA A 23 -11.82 0.65 6.11
CA ALA A 23 -11.72 -0.80 6.29
C ALA A 23 -10.67 -1.22 7.34
N PHE A 24 -9.64 -0.40 7.56
CA PHE A 24 -8.51 -0.71 8.42
C PHE A 24 -8.09 0.49 9.28
N ASP A 25 -7.68 0.24 10.52
CA ASP A 25 -7.19 1.30 11.41
C ASP A 25 -5.89 1.93 10.90
N ALA A 26 -4.97 1.10 10.38
CA ALA A 26 -3.68 1.53 9.85
C ALA A 26 -3.08 0.50 8.89
N ALA A 27 -2.15 0.95 8.05
CA ALA A 27 -1.34 0.06 7.22
C ALA A 27 -0.27 -0.66 8.02
N THR A 28 0.03 -1.91 7.65
CA THR A 28 1.09 -2.69 8.27
C THR A 28 2.46 -2.26 7.75
N PRO A 29 3.56 -2.49 8.48
CA PRO A 29 4.91 -2.20 7.98
C PRO A 29 5.23 -2.89 6.64
N ALA A 30 4.71 -4.10 6.43
CA ALA A 30 4.88 -4.85 5.18
C ALA A 30 4.17 -4.18 4.00
N GLN A 31 2.99 -3.61 4.23
CA GLN A 31 2.25 -2.84 3.23
C GLN A 31 2.97 -1.53 2.89
N LEU A 32 3.35 -0.77 3.92
CA LEU A 32 4.02 0.52 3.76
C LEU A 32 5.33 0.39 2.96
N GLY A 33 6.16 -0.60 3.30
CA GLY A 33 7.41 -0.87 2.58
C GLY A 33 7.18 -1.30 1.13
N ALA A 34 6.20 -2.19 0.90
CA ALA A 34 5.86 -2.64 -0.46
C ALA A 34 5.37 -1.48 -1.33
N TRP A 35 4.42 -0.68 -0.83
CA TRP A 35 3.86 0.44 -1.58
C TRP A 35 4.89 1.53 -1.83
N ALA A 36 5.81 1.80 -0.89
CA ALA A 36 6.85 2.80 -1.09
C ALA A 36 7.79 2.41 -2.25
N ALA A 37 8.19 1.14 -2.33
CA ALA A 37 9.00 0.61 -3.43
C ALA A 37 8.23 0.64 -4.76
N ILE A 38 7.01 0.11 -4.78
CA ILE A 38 6.18 0.05 -6.00
C ILE A 38 5.89 1.47 -6.54
N ALA A 39 5.57 2.42 -5.65
CA ALA A 39 5.34 3.81 -6.03
C ALA A 39 6.61 4.52 -6.53
N GLY A 40 7.79 4.00 -6.22
CA GLY A 40 9.07 4.44 -6.78
C GLY A 40 9.37 3.84 -8.17
N GLY A 41 8.57 2.89 -8.64
CA GLY A 41 8.80 2.14 -9.88
C GLY A 41 9.63 0.87 -9.69
N ASP A 42 9.93 0.48 -8.45
CA ASP A 42 10.78 -0.67 -8.14
C ASP A 42 9.97 -1.97 -7.98
N HIS A 43 10.64 -3.10 -8.22
CA HIS A 43 10.11 -4.41 -7.83
C HIS A 43 10.28 -4.64 -6.33
N ALA A 44 9.26 -5.21 -5.68
CA ALA A 44 9.26 -5.48 -4.24
C ALA A 44 9.20 -6.99 -3.94
N LEU A 45 10.17 -7.49 -3.14
CA LEU A 45 10.10 -8.81 -2.51
C LEU A 45 9.76 -8.62 -1.02
N VAL A 46 8.53 -8.98 -0.63
CA VAL A 46 8.05 -8.78 0.75
C VAL A 46 8.24 -10.04 1.58
N VAL A 47 9.16 -9.99 2.54
CA VAL A 47 9.38 -11.04 3.54
C VAL A 47 8.78 -10.59 4.87
N ALA A 48 7.62 -11.16 5.24
CA ALA A 48 6.93 -10.86 6.49
C ALA A 48 6.12 -12.08 6.99
N PRO A 49 5.80 -12.17 8.29
CA PRO A 49 4.96 -13.23 8.84
C PRO A 49 3.56 -13.35 8.20
N THR A 50 2.86 -14.44 8.51
CA THR A 50 1.41 -14.53 8.24
C THR A 50 0.67 -13.43 9.02
N GLY A 51 -0.49 -13.01 8.52
CA GLY A 51 -1.25 -11.91 9.12
C GLY A 51 -0.70 -10.50 8.87
N SER A 52 0.48 -10.33 8.27
CA SER A 52 1.06 -9.00 7.98
C SER A 52 0.41 -8.26 6.80
N GLY A 53 -0.67 -8.76 6.21
CA GLY A 53 -1.38 -8.09 5.12
C GLY A 53 -0.66 -8.10 3.76
N LYS A 54 0.26 -9.05 3.52
CA LYS A 54 1.06 -9.16 2.27
C LYS A 54 0.22 -9.22 0.99
N THR A 55 -0.96 -9.83 1.04
CA THR A 55 -1.87 -9.87 -0.11
C THR A 55 -2.28 -8.46 -0.51
N LEU A 56 -2.78 -7.67 0.43
CA LEU A 56 -3.17 -6.29 0.15
C LEU A 56 -1.95 -5.42 -0.21
N ALA A 57 -0.78 -5.70 0.39
CA ALA A 57 0.48 -5.05 0.02
C ALA A 57 0.81 -5.23 -1.48
N ALA A 58 0.63 -6.44 -2.01
CA ALA A 58 0.93 -6.76 -3.40
C ALA A 58 -0.15 -6.28 -4.39
N PHE A 59 -1.44 -6.37 -4.01
CA PHE A 59 -2.53 -6.16 -4.96
C PHE A 59 -3.11 -4.75 -4.98
N LEU A 60 -3.10 -4.02 -3.86
CA LEU A 60 -3.85 -2.76 -3.76
C LEU A 60 -3.36 -1.70 -4.77
N TRP A 61 -2.04 -1.64 -5.02
CA TRP A 61 -1.47 -0.73 -6.00
C TRP A 61 -1.94 -1.02 -7.44
N SER A 62 -1.95 -2.29 -7.82
CA SER A 62 -2.43 -2.72 -9.13
C SER A 62 -3.92 -2.41 -9.31
N LEU A 63 -4.73 -2.64 -8.26
CA LEU A 63 -6.16 -2.31 -8.28
C LEU A 63 -6.40 -0.80 -8.38
N ASP A 64 -5.64 0.00 -7.64
CA ASP A 64 -5.74 1.47 -7.70
C ASP A 64 -5.40 1.99 -9.11
N THR A 65 -4.33 1.47 -9.70
CA THR A 65 -3.90 1.85 -11.06
C THR A 65 -4.98 1.48 -12.09
N LEU A 66 -5.54 0.27 -12.01
CA LEU A 66 -6.61 -0.20 -12.89
C LEU A 66 -7.93 0.56 -12.70
N ALA A 67 -8.22 1.03 -11.49
CA ALA A 67 -9.42 1.81 -11.21
C ALA A 67 -9.28 3.28 -11.61
N ALA A 68 -8.05 3.81 -11.60
CA ALA A 68 -7.76 5.21 -11.93
C ALA A 68 -7.56 5.46 -13.45
N ALA A 69 -7.17 4.44 -14.22
CA ALA A 69 -7.03 4.51 -15.66
C ALA A 69 -8.21 3.80 -16.37
N PRO A 70 -8.85 4.42 -17.36
CA PRO A 70 -9.95 3.81 -18.12
C PRO A 70 -9.51 2.64 -19.01
#